data_AF-A0A4Q7JCP9-F1
#
_entry.id   AF-A0A4Q7JCP9-F1
#
_cell.length_a   1.000
_cell.length_b   1.000
_cell.length_c   1.000
_cell.angle_alpha   90.00
_cell.angle_beta   90.00
_cell.angle_gamma   90.00
#
_symmetry.space_group_name_H-M   'P 1'
#
loop_
_entity.id
_entity.type
_entity.pdbx_description
1 polymer ?
#
loop_
_entity_poly.entity_id
_entity_poly.type
_entity_poly.pdbx_seq_one_letter_code
_entity_poly.pdbx_strand_id
1 'polypeptide(L)'
;MVLAWCVLSFDQGRRRGRGRFTVSQPGGAAGSPRVFVSYARESEEHKRLVIEFATLLRVDAGIDARVDVWEADSRRDWVAWACEQFKHADLILVIASPAYGRTAGGGRTELEQRLLNDNLARNLSAATRRILPVVLPGRSVDEIPDVLCGHATDRYVISELNLDGLADLLRAVHGSPAHVMPPLGPLLPPVPGADPVMVARSPAPVEPGSLLRPGTETEVGQHRYLVHDEGFREQATPDGAAARREARALRIGPPHELVWLRQVEVRQETAAARAAADALVREHDLLSAPTGRGPGMPELLGLDTEQHTTLVTRWPESSRTGGPCDTLATFLPEDNEVVDPLRTGRLFRAIAGLCGVVATMHDHGRPHRWLEPECMIRLDDGSLVLRDLGLAATEYRRGEGPSRYRAPEQGRRAPGGVGPWTDVYQIAAVAYHLATGNPPALWTPVPVGGRTTTLPSAVSRVIDAALTTDPARRPDIRTFAAALEWSPGQR
;
A
#
# COMPACT_ATOMS: atom_id res chain seq x y z
N MET A 1 -58.14 21.03 29.42
CA MET A 1 -57.46 21.90 30.41
C MET A 1 -56.22 22.47 29.72
N VAL A 2 -56.25 23.73 29.26
CA VAL A 2 -55.70 24.91 29.97
C VAL A 2 -54.15 24.81 29.93
N LEU A 3 -53.34 25.63 29.23
CA LEU A 3 -53.43 27.04 28.84
C LEU A 3 -52.46 27.37 27.68
N ALA A 4 -52.85 28.36 26.89
CA ALA A 4 -51.98 29.14 26.01
C ALA A 4 -51.11 30.12 26.81
N TRP A 5 -49.89 30.42 26.33
CA TRP A 5 -49.30 31.74 26.48
C TRP A 5 -48.80 32.24 25.13
N CYS A 6 -49.28 33.41 24.80
CA CYS A 6 -49.10 34.18 23.59
C CYS A 6 -48.14 35.33 23.95
N VAL A 7 -47.15 35.62 23.11
CA VAL A 7 -46.63 37.00 22.98
C VAL A 7 -46.53 37.30 21.49
N LEU A 8 -47.44 38.16 21.05
CA LEU A 8 -47.47 38.86 19.78
C LEU A 8 -46.38 39.93 19.75
N SER A 9 -45.80 40.16 18.58
CA SER A 9 -45.69 41.54 18.09
C SER A 9 -45.94 41.59 16.59
N PHE A 10 -46.99 42.35 16.29
CA PHE A 10 -47.44 42.86 15.00
C PHE A 10 -46.40 43.81 14.40
N ASP A 11 -46.25 43.85 13.08
CA ASP A 11 -46.70 45.05 12.36
C ASP A 11 -47.08 44.74 10.90
N GLN A 12 -48.08 45.50 10.45
CA GLN A 12 -48.85 45.38 9.24
C GLN A 12 -48.15 46.03 8.04
N GLY A 13 -48.44 45.51 6.84
CA GLY A 13 -48.06 46.19 5.60
C GLY A 13 -48.63 45.55 4.35
N ARG A 14 -49.96 45.63 4.19
CA ARG A 14 -50.70 45.23 2.98
C ARG A 14 -50.11 45.88 1.72
N ARG A 15 -50.01 45.14 0.61
CA ARG A 15 -50.96 45.24 -0.53
C ARG A 15 -50.67 44.23 -1.64
N ARG A 16 -51.78 43.79 -2.23
CA ARG A 16 -51.99 42.67 -3.14
C ARG A 16 -51.38 42.91 -4.53
N GLY A 17 -50.72 41.90 -5.07
CA GLY A 17 -50.48 41.70 -6.50
C GLY A 17 -50.76 40.23 -6.84
N ARG A 18 -51.58 40.00 -7.86
CA ARG A 18 -52.26 38.76 -8.24
C ARG A 18 -51.37 37.51 -8.27
N GLY A 19 -51.97 36.41 -7.81
CA GLY A 19 -51.35 35.11 -7.65
C GLY A 19 -50.83 34.48 -8.94
N ARG A 20 -49.68 33.84 -8.78
CA ARG A 20 -49.28 32.67 -9.55
C ARG A 20 -49.47 31.49 -8.61
N PHE A 21 -50.23 30.49 -9.04
CA PHE A 21 -50.31 29.21 -8.35
C PHE A 21 -48.91 28.60 -8.30
N THR A 22 -48.20 28.78 -7.19
CA THR A 22 -47.13 27.89 -6.80
C THR A 22 -47.80 26.69 -6.15
N VAL A 23 -47.84 25.59 -6.89
CA VAL A 23 -47.93 24.26 -6.27
C VAL A 23 -46.68 24.14 -5.40
N SER A 24 -46.82 24.46 -4.12
CA SER A 24 -45.81 24.12 -3.13
C SER A 24 -45.77 22.60 -3.05
N GLN A 25 -44.69 21.98 -3.54
CA GLN A 25 -44.42 20.58 -3.22
C GLN A 25 -44.20 20.44 -1.71
N PRO A 26 -44.67 19.34 -1.10
CA PRO A 26 -44.61 19.15 0.34
C PRO A 26 -43.18 18.87 0.82
N GLY A 27 -42.73 19.71 1.75
CA GLY A 27 -41.87 19.35 2.89
C GLY A 27 -40.54 18.65 2.59
N GLY A 28 -39.51 19.43 2.26
CA GLY A 28 -38.18 19.07 2.76
C GLY A 28 -38.21 19.24 4.29
N ALA A 29 -38.10 18.13 5.03
CA ALA A 29 -37.93 18.20 6.47
C ALA A 29 -36.67 19.03 6.76
N ALA A 30 -36.82 20.15 7.46
CA ALA A 30 -35.71 21.03 7.77
C ALA A 30 -34.68 20.26 8.61
N GLY A 31 -33.58 19.83 7.99
CA GLY A 31 -32.50 19.07 8.62
C GLY A 31 -32.01 17.82 7.86
N SER A 32 -32.71 17.36 6.81
CA SER A 32 -32.28 16.18 6.04
C SER A 32 -31.27 16.54 4.94
N PRO A 33 -30.16 15.79 4.78
CA PRO A 33 -29.17 16.04 3.73
C PRO A 33 -29.80 15.98 2.33
N ARG A 34 -29.48 16.96 1.49
CA ARG A 34 -29.92 17.00 0.10
C ARG A 34 -28.90 16.35 -0.80
N VAL A 35 -29.33 15.33 -1.53
CA VAL A 35 -28.46 14.54 -2.38
C VAL A 35 -28.91 14.64 -3.83
N PHE A 36 -27.97 14.82 -4.76
CA PHE A 36 -28.25 14.70 -6.20
C PHE A 36 -27.72 13.36 -6.73
N VAL A 37 -28.57 12.56 -7.35
CA VAL A 37 -28.20 11.26 -7.95
C VAL A 37 -27.94 11.45 -9.44
N SER A 38 -26.68 11.36 -9.84
CA SER A 38 -26.22 11.46 -11.23
C SER A 38 -25.90 10.07 -11.77
N TYR A 39 -26.49 9.71 -12.91
CA TYR A 39 -26.38 8.38 -13.51
C TYR A 39 -26.47 8.47 -15.05
N ALA A 40 -26.00 7.42 -15.74
CA ALA A 40 -26.04 7.37 -17.20
C ALA A 40 -27.31 6.66 -17.64
N ARG A 41 -27.98 7.21 -18.66
CA ARG A 41 -29.21 6.61 -19.20
C ARG A 41 -28.85 5.58 -20.26
N GLU A 42 -28.36 4.42 -19.83
CA GLU A 42 -27.88 3.36 -20.72
C GLU A 42 -28.86 2.21 -20.96
N SER A 43 -29.73 1.91 -19.99
CA SER A 43 -30.73 0.84 -20.08
C SER A 43 -31.90 1.11 -19.15
N GLU A 44 -33.08 0.57 -19.47
CA GLU A 44 -34.26 0.70 -18.59
C GLU A 44 -34.08 -0.11 -17.30
N GLU A 45 -33.31 -1.20 -17.33
CA GLU A 45 -32.95 -1.98 -16.16
C GLU A 45 -32.09 -1.17 -15.18
N HIS A 46 -31.05 -0.48 -15.69
CA HIS A 46 -30.21 0.38 -14.87
C HIS A 46 -31.00 1.55 -14.29
N LYS A 47 -31.83 2.19 -15.11
CA LYS A 47 -32.71 3.27 -14.68
C LYS A 47 -33.68 2.82 -13.59
N ARG A 48 -34.26 1.63 -13.69
CA ARG A 48 -35.13 1.05 -12.65
C ARG A 48 -34.38 0.87 -11.33
N LEU A 49 -33.16 0.32 -11.37
CA LEU A 49 -32.32 0.16 -10.19
C LEU A 49 -31.97 1.50 -9.54
N VAL A 50 -31.64 2.53 -10.34
CA VAL A 50 -31.37 3.88 -9.83
C VAL A 50 -32.61 4.50 -9.17
N ILE A 51 -33.79 4.31 -9.74
CA ILE A 51 -35.06 4.80 -9.15
C ILE A 51 -35.34 4.07 -7.83
N GLU A 52 -35.17 2.75 -7.78
CA GLU A 52 -35.36 1.94 -6.57
C GLU A 52 -34.41 2.38 -5.46
N PHE A 53 -33.11 2.52 -5.78
CA PHE A 53 -32.11 3.05 -4.87
C PHE A 53 -32.44 4.47 -4.38
N ALA A 54 -32.80 5.39 -5.28
CA ALA A 54 -33.17 6.74 -4.89
C ALA A 54 -34.44 6.77 -4.03
N THR A 55 -35.40 5.86 -4.29
CA THR A 55 -36.63 5.73 -3.50
C THR A 55 -36.29 5.29 -2.08
N LEU A 56 -35.43 4.28 -1.93
CA LEU A 56 -34.92 3.79 -0.64
C LEU A 56 -34.26 4.93 0.16
N LEU A 57 -33.42 5.75 -0.50
CA LEU A 57 -32.81 6.93 0.14
C LEU A 57 -33.86 7.91 0.70
N ARG A 58 -34.96 8.14 -0.03
CA ARG A 58 -36.00 9.08 0.40
C ARG A 58 -36.92 8.51 1.47
N VAL A 59 -37.44 7.32 1.22
CA VAL A 59 -38.54 6.72 2.02
C VAL A 59 -37.99 6.11 3.30
N ASP A 60 -36.90 5.36 3.20
CA ASP A 60 -36.40 4.54 4.30
C ASP A 60 -35.24 5.22 5.05
N ALA A 61 -34.40 5.99 4.35
CA ALA A 61 -33.26 6.70 4.95
C ALA A 61 -33.52 8.19 5.25
N GLY A 62 -34.65 8.75 4.82
CA GLY A 62 -35.02 10.15 5.12
C GLY A 62 -34.10 11.21 4.49
N ILE A 63 -33.43 10.88 3.38
CA ILE A 63 -32.53 11.77 2.61
C ILE A 63 -33.33 12.46 1.50
N ASP A 64 -33.11 13.77 1.29
CA ASP A 64 -33.74 14.48 0.17
C ASP A 64 -33.02 14.18 -1.14
N ALA A 65 -33.13 12.94 -1.63
CA ALA A 65 -32.54 12.51 -2.88
C ALA A 65 -33.31 13.09 -4.08
N ARG A 66 -32.59 13.72 -5.01
CA ARG A 66 -33.12 14.32 -6.25
C ARG A 66 -32.61 13.53 -7.44
N VAL A 67 -33.53 13.03 -8.24
CA VAL A 67 -33.28 12.34 -9.52
C VAL A 67 -34.20 12.92 -10.59
N ASP A 68 -33.73 12.93 -11.83
CA ASP A 68 -34.42 13.58 -12.94
C ASP A 68 -35.78 12.96 -13.30
N VAL A 69 -35.96 11.66 -13.04
CA VAL A 69 -37.19 10.92 -13.35
C VAL A 69 -38.40 11.48 -12.62
N TRP A 70 -38.23 12.04 -11.43
CA TRP A 70 -39.33 12.61 -10.64
C TRP A 70 -39.63 14.08 -10.96
N GLU A 71 -38.89 14.69 -11.89
CA GLU A 71 -38.98 16.12 -12.23
C GLU A 71 -39.55 16.34 -13.64
N ALA A 72 -40.06 15.28 -14.28
CA ALA A 72 -40.50 15.25 -15.68
C ALA A 72 -41.91 15.80 -15.94
N ASP A 73 -42.64 16.25 -14.91
CA ASP A 73 -44.05 16.65 -14.99
C ASP A 73 -44.31 17.96 -15.76
N SER A 74 -43.28 18.66 -16.22
CA SER A 74 -43.41 19.90 -16.99
C SER A 74 -42.23 20.14 -17.93
N ARG A 75 -42.44 20.93 -19.01
CA ARG A 75 -41.36 21.36 -19.90
C ARG A 75 -40.36 22.20 -19.11
N ARG A 76 -39.13 21.71 -18.97
CA ARG A 76 -38.06 22.33 -18.18
C ARG A 76 -36.77 22.42 -18.98
N ASP A 77 -35.98 23.44 -18.66
CA ASP A 77 -34.59 23.50 -19.09
C ASP A 77 -33.76 22.55 -18.22
N TRP A 78 -33.40 21.41 -18.80
CA TRP A 78 -32.65 20.37 -18.12
C TRP A 78 -31.20 20.75 -17.83
N VAL A 79 -30.63 21.68 -18.60
CA VAL A 79 -29.28 22.20 -18.36
C VAL A 79 -29.30 23.07 -17.11
N ALA A 80 -30.24 24.02 -17.04
CA ALA A 80 -30.41 24.88 -15.88
C ALA A 80 -30.70 24.07 -14.61
N TRP A 81 -31.58 23.07 -14.70
CA TRP A 81 -31.91 22.20 -13.57
C TRP A 81 -30.71 21.39 -13.06
N ALA A 82 -29.92 20.80 -13.96
CA ALA A 82 -28.72 20.04 -13.56
C ALA A 82 -27.70 20.96 -12.88
N CYS A 83 -27.46 22.15 -13.41
CA CYS A 83 -26.62 23.17 -12.79
C CYS A 83 -27.12 23.55 -11.38
N GLU A 84 -28.44 23.69 -11.18
CA GLU A 84 -29.02 23.97 -9.87
C GLU A 84 -28.79 22.81 -8.89
N GLN A 85 -28.96 21.55 -9.32
CA GLN A 85 -28.69 20.40 -8.44
C GLN A 85 -27.21 20.33 -8.05
N PHE A 86 -26.29 20.48 -9.00
CA PHE A 86 -24.85 20.53 -8.73
C PHE A 86 -24.44 21.70 -7.82
N LYS A 87 -25.19 22.80 -7.83
CA LYS A 87 -24.92 23.96 -6.97
C LYS A 87 -25.48 23.78 -5.55
N HIS A 88 -26.67 23.19 -5.41
CA HIS A 88 -27.43 23.21 -4.16
C HIS A 88 -27.49 21.88 -3.41
N ALA A 89 -27.05 20.77 -4.00
CA ALA A 89 -26.96 19.50 -3.28
C ALA A 89 -25.81 19.51 -2.27
N ASP A 90 -26.02 18.99 -1.07
CA ASP A 90 -24.97 18.82 -0.06
C ASP A 90 -23.96 17.78 -0.54
N LEU A 91 -24.45 16.72 -1.20
CA LEU A 91 -23.64 15.64 -1.79
C LEU A 91 -24.16 15.24 -3.17
N ILE A 92 -23.27 14.74 -4.02
CA ILE A 92 -23.56 14.25 -5.37
C ILE A 92 -23.18 12.77 -5.42
N LEU A 93 -24.16 11.89 -5.63
CA LEU A 93 -23.92 10.46 -5.82
C LEU A 93 -23.76 10.18 -7.30
N VAL A 94 -22.60 9.64 -7.70
CA VAL A 94 -22.33 9.23 -9.07
C VAL A 94 -22.49 7.72 -9.17
N ILE A 95 -23.51 7.27 -9.90
CA ILE A 95 -23.78 5.84 -10.06
C ILE A 95 -22.86 5.26 -11.14
N ALA A 96 -22.02 4.30 -10.73
CA ALA A 96 -21.11 3.59 -11.61
C ALA A 96 -21.87 2.87 -12.74
N SER A 97 -21.41 3.09 -13.97
CA SER A 97 -21.93 2.39 -15.15
C SER A 97 -20.96 2.53 -16.34
N PRO A 98 -20.91 1.55 -17.24
CA PRO A 98 -20.01 1.58 -18.39
C PRO A 98 -20.24 2.78 -19.30
N ALA A 99 -21.48 3.29 -19.40
CA ALA A 99 -21.79 4.48 -20.17
C ALA A 99 -21.39 5.79 -19.46
N TYR A 100 -21.33 5.82 -18.13
CA TYR A 100 -20.88 7.00 -17.38
C TYR A 100 -19.35 7.10 -17.37
N GLY A 101 -18.62 5.99 -17.43
CA GLY A 101 -17.15 5.99 -17.57
C GLY A 101 -16.64 6.36 -18.97
N ARG A 102 -17.48 6.20 -20.00
CA ARG A 102 -17.14 6.54 -21.39
C ARG A 102 -17.60 7.97 -21.72
N THR A 103 -16.85 8.68 -22.58
CA THR A 103 -17.30 9.95 -23.16
C THR A 103 -18.53 9.66 -24.06
N ALA A 104 -19.72 9.81 -23.50
CA ALA A 104 -20.97 9.65 -24.24
C ALA A 104 -21.12 10.82 -25.22
N GLY A 105 -21.42 10.53 -26.48
CA GLY A 105 -21.64 11.57 -27.49
C GLY A 105 -22.94 12.32 -27.23
N GLY A 106 -22.85 13.57 -26.79
CA GLY A 106 -23.95 14.53 -26.71
C GLY A 106 -24.96 14.27 -25.59
N GLY A 107 -25.40 15.34 -24.92
CA GLY A 107 -26.62 15.33 -24.10
C GLY A 107 -26.41 15.53 -22.60
N ARG A 108 -27.39 15.09 -21.80
CA ARG A 108 -27.47 15.42 -20.35
C ARG A 108 -26.38 14.74 -19.51
N THR A 109 -26.06 13.49 -19.79
CA THR A 109 -24.99 12.77 -19.09
C THR A 109 -23.62 13.41 -19.35
N GLU A 110 -23.36 13.86 -20.57
CA GLU A 110 -22.12 14.60 -20.91
C GLU A 110 -22.03 15.94 -20.18
N LEU A 111 -23.16 16.67 -20.04
CA LEU A 111 -23.19 17.90 -19.25
C LEU A 111 -22.87 17.63 -17.77
N GLU A 112 -23.45 16.60 -17.15
CA GLU A 112 -23.19 16.25 -15.76
C GLU A 112 -21.73 15.83 -15.56
N GLN A 113 -21.15 15.07 -16.50
CA GLN A 113 -19.71 14.76 -16.52
C GLN A 113 -18.84 16.02 -16.66
N ARG A 114 -19.24 17.00 -17.47
CA ARG A 114 -18.51 18.27 -17.61
C ARG A 114 -18.56 19.10 -16.33
N LEU A 115 -19.72 19.15 -15.66
CA LEU A 115 -19.88 19.83 -14.37
C LEU A 115 -19.06 19.13 -13.27
N LEU A 116 -19.08 17.80 -13.25
CA LEU A 116 -18.24 16.95 -12.40
C LEU A 116 -16.75 17.31 -12.56
N ASN A 117 -16.25 17.30 -13.80
CA ASN A 117 -14.86 17.60 -14.11
C ASN A 117 -14.46 19.03 -13.76
N ASP A 118 -15.32 20.02 -14.02
CA ASP A 118 -15.08 21.43 -13.66
C ASP A 118 -14.97 21.62 -12.14
N ASN A 119 -15.81 20.93 -11.35
CA ASN A 119 -15.74 21.00 -9.89
C ASN A 119 -14.44 20.38 -9.34
N LEU A 120 -14.05 19.20 -9.86
CA LEU A 120 -12.80 18.53 -9.49
C LEU A 120 -11.57 19.37 -9.86
N ALA A 121 -11.57 19.97 -11.06
CA ALA A 121 -10.47 20.83 -11.51
C ALA A 121 -10.36 22.12 -10.68
N ARG A 122 -11.48 22.69 -10.23
CA ARG A 122 -11.49 23.94 -9.44
C ARG A 122 -11.00 23.73 -8.01
N ASN A 123 -11.45 22.67 -7.33
CA ASN A 123 -11.01 22.34 -5.97
C ASN A 123 -11.18 20.85 -5.72
N LEU A 124 -10.11 20.10 -5.99
CA LEU A 124 -10.09 18.64 -5.90
C LEU A 124 -10.53 18.16 -4.51
N SER A 125 -9.93 18.67 -3.43
CA SER A 125 -10.22 18.20 -2.07
C SER A 125 -11.67 18.42 -1.64
N ALA A 126 -12.23 19.60 -1.92
CA ALA A 126 -13.63 19.88 -1.59
C ALA A 126 -14.61 19.09 -2.46
N ALA A 127 -14.31 18.93 -3.76
CA ALA A 127 -15.13 18.16 -4.67
C ALA A 127 -15.10 16.66 -4.34
N THR A 128 -13.94 16.08 -4.01
CA THR A 128 -13.83 14.66 -3.60
C THR A 128 -14.64 14.35 -2.35
N ARG A 129 -14.74 15.27 -1.37
CA ARG A 129 -15.60 15.08 -0.20
C ARG A 129 -17.10 15.17 -0.51
N ARG A 130 -17.45 15.89 -1.57
CA ARG A 130 -18.82 16.20 -1.94
C ARG A 130 -19.40 15.20 -2.95
N ILE A 131 -18.54 14.55 -3.72
CA ILE A 131 -18.92 13.69 -4.84
C ILE A 131 -18.56 12.25 -4.49
N LEU A 132 -19.58 11.42 -4.30
CA LEU A 132 -19.44 10.07 -3.78
C LEU A 132 -19.73 9.04 -4.90
N PRO A 133 -18.75 8.23 -5.31
CA PRO A 133 -18.97 7.13 -6.24
C PRO A 133 -19.78 6.00 -5.60
N VAL A 134 -20.86 5.56 -6.25
CA VAL A 134 -21.74 4.49 -5.77
C VAL A 134 -21.82 3.37 -6.80
N VAL A 135 -21.61 2.13 -6.37
CA VAL A 135 -21.72 0.92 -7.19
C VAL A 135 -22.94 0.13 -6.73
N LEU A 136 -23.96 0.03 -7.58
CA LEU A 136 -25.19 -0.72 -7.28
C LEU A 136 -25.03 -2.23 -7.51
N PRO A 137 -25.95 -3.09 -7.01
CA PRO A 137 -25.85 -4.53 -7.17
C PRO A 137 -25.68 -4.96 -8.64
N GLY A 138 -24.74 -5.87 -8.89
CA GLY A 138 -24.44 -6.37 -10.23
C GLY A 138 -23.54 -5.46 -11.07
N ARG A 139 -22.99 -4.38 -10.50
CA ARG A 139 -22.04 -3.47 -11.17
C ARG A 139 -20.62 -3.64 -10.61
N SER A 140 -19.63 -3.16 -11.37
CA SER A 140 -18.21 -3.21 -11.00
C SER A 140 -17.67 -1.84 -10.60
N VAL A 141 -16.65 -1.85 -9.73
CA VAL A 141 -15.83 -0.68 -9.38
C VAL A 141 -15.13 -0.10 -10.60
N ASP A 142 -14.78 -0.93 -11.58
CA ASP A 142 -14.12 -0.50 -12.83
C ASP A 142 -15.05 0.31 -13.75
N GLU A 143 -16.33 0.42 -13.40
CA GLU A 143 -17.31 1.26 -14.11
C GLU A 143 -17.43 2.66 -13.50
N ILE A 144 -16.66 2.96 -12.44
CA ILE A 144 -16.53 4.31 -11.88
C ILE A 144 -15.68 5.15 -12.84
N PRO A 145 -16.06 6.40 -13.15
CA PRO A 145 -15.24 7.30 -13.97
C PRO A 145 -13.82 7.47 -13.42
N ASP A 146 -12.82 7.35 -14.29
CA ASP A 146 -11.40 7.46 -13.92
C ASP A 146 -11.07 8.76 -13.18
N VAL A 147 -11.75 9.85 -13.53
CA VAL A 147 -11.62 11.18 -12.88
C VAL A 147 -11.97 11.19 -11.39
N LEU A 148 -12.72 10.19 -10.91
CA LEU A 148 -13.05 10.01 -9.50
C LEU A 148 -12.05 9.09 -8.77
N CYS A 149 -11.09 8.51 -9.50
CA CYS A 149 -10.03 7.67 -8.96
C CYS A 149 -10.57 6.52 -8.08
N GLY A 150 -11.58 5.77 -8.53
CA GLY A 150 -12.32 4.79 -7.71
C GLY A 150 -11.51 3.69 -7.00
N HIS A 151 -10.25 3.48 -7.38
CA HIS A 151 -9.30 2.58 -6.68
C HIS A 151 -8.47 3.28 -5.59
N ALA A 152 -8.34 4.60 -5.63
CA ALA A 152 -7.54 5.42 -4.72
C ALA A 152 -8.37 6.35 -3.81
N THR A 153 -9.69 6.41 -4.00
CA THR A 153 -10.64 7.18 -3.18
C THR A 153 -11.73 6.27 -2.62
N ASP A 154 -12.37 6.73 -1.53
CA ASP A 154 -13.51 6.01 -0.95
C ASP A 154 -14.66 5.89 -1.95
N ARG A 155 -15.29 4.72 -1.97
CA ARG A 155 -16.44 4.37 -2.83
C ARG A 155 -17.45 3.56 -2.03
N TYR A 156 -18.70 3.59 -2.46
CA TYR A 156 -19.79 2.93 -1.75
C TYR A 156 -20.35 1.80 -2.61
N VAL A 157 -19.96 0.57 -2.29
CA VAL A 157 -20.44 -0.64 -2.98
C VAL A 157 -21.65 -1.18 -2.23
N ILE A 158 -22.80 -1.19 -2.90
CA ILE A 158 -24.07 -1.63 -2.36
C ILE A 158 -24.34 -3.03 -2.91
N SER A 159 -24.18 -4.05 -2.06
CA SER A 159 -24.41 -5.45 -2.43
C SER A 159 -25.90 -5.79 -2.53
N GLU A 160 -26.73 -5.17 -1.70
CA GLU A 160 -28.18 -5.34 -1.66
C GLU A 160 -28.87 -3.98 -1.44
N LEU A 161 -30.02 -3.76 -2.11
CA LEU A 161 -30.80 -2.51 -1.98
C LEU A 161 -31.67 -2.53 -0.71
N ASN A 162 -31.04 -2.47 0.46
CA ASN A 162 -31.67 -2.34 1.76
C ASN A 162 -30.84 -1.42 2.68
N LEU A 163 -31.38 -1.03 3.85
CA LEU A 163 -30.68 -0.11 4.75
C LEU A 163 -29.34 -0.64 5.25
N ASP A 164 -29.19 -1.95 5.42
CA ASP A 164 -27.95 -2.58 5.85
C ASP A 164 -26.86 -2.46 4.79
N GLY A 165 -27.19 -2.74 3.51
CA GLY A 165 -26.30 -2.55 2.37
C GLY A 165 -25.93 -1.08 2.11
N LEU A 166 -26.74 -0.14 2.59
CA LEU A 166 -26.51 1.29 2.50
C LEU A 166 -25.74 1.87 3.70
N ALA A 167 -25.47 1.10 4.76
CA ALA A 167 -24.98 1.61 6.04
C ALA A 167 -23.75 2.53 5.91
N ASP A 168 -22.77 2.14 5.10
CA ASP A 168 -21.54 2.91 4.88
C ASP A 168 -21.81 4.24 4.15
N LEU A 169 -22.70 4.21 3.15
CA LEU A 169 -23.13 5.41 2.44
C LEU A 169 -23.93 6.35 3.35
N LEU A 170 -24.82 5.81 4.20
CA LEU A 170 -25.60 6.62 5.13
C LEU A 170 -24.71 7.32 6.16
N ARG A 171 -23.68 6.63 6.67
CA ARG A 171 -22.69 7.25 7.55
C ARG A 171 -21.98 8.43 6.90
N ALA A 172 -21.59 8.29 5.62
CA ALA A 172 -21.00 9.38 4.87
C ALA A 172 -21.98 10.54 4.62
N VAL A 173 -23.23 10.23 4.25
CA VAL A 173 -24.27 11.24 3.98
C VAL A 173 -24.66 12.03 5.23
N HIS A 174 -24.71 11.38 6.39
CA HIS A 174 -25.03 12.02 7.67
C HIS A 174 -23.81 12.58 8.41
N GLY A 175 -22.60 12.47 7.85
CA GLY A 175 -21.36 12.93 8.50
C GLY A 175 -21.08 12.23 9.84
N SER A 176 -21.56 10.99 9.99
CA SER A 176 -21.48 10.20 11.23
C SER A 176 -20.48 9.05 11.03
N PRO A 177 -19.17 9.28 11.28
CA PRO A 177 -18.15 8.26 11.03
C PRO A 177 -18.35 7.05 11.96
N ALA A 178 -18.07 5.85 11.47
CA ALA A 178 -18.11 4.62 12.28
C ALA A 178 -17.15 4.68 13.49
N HIS A 179 -16.06 5.43 13.34
CA HIS A 179 -15.04 5.62 14.36
C HIS A 179 -14.89 7.12 14.63
N VAL A 180 -15.29 7.55 15.82
CA VAL A 180 -15.13 8.94 16.26
C VAL A 180 -13.71 9.10 16.82
N MET A 181 -13.00 10.14 16.35
CA MET A 181 -11.69 10.49 16.90
C MET A 181 -11.83 10.76 18.41
N PRO A 182 -11.10 10.04 19.28
CA PRO A 182 -11.18 10.26 20.72
C PRO A 182 -10.66 11.66 21.09
N PRO A 183 -11.15 12.27 22.18
CA PRO A 183 -10.70 13.59 22.61
C PRO A 183 -9.21 13.59 22.96
N LEU A 184 -8.52 14.67 22.60
CA LEU A 184 -7.11 14.87 22.92
C LEU A 184 -6.96 14.99 24.45
N GLY A 185 -6.04 14.20 25.04
CA GLY A 185 -5.68 14.32 26.45
C GLY A 185 -4.94 15.64 26.75
N PRO A 186 -4.80 16.03 28.03
CA PRO A 186 -4.03 17.20 28.40
C PRO A 186 -2.56 17.05 27.96
N LEU A 187 -2.00 18.11 27.39
CA LEU A 187 -0.58 18.19 27.07
C LEU A 187 0.23 18.19 28.37
N LEU A 188 0.95 17.10 28.65
CA LEU A 188 1.86 16.99 29.79
C LEU A 188 3.26 17.42 29.33
N PRO A 189 3.75 18.62 29.69
CA PRO A 189 5.15 18.96 29.45
C PRO A 189 6.05 18.05 30.30
N PRO A 190 7.23 17.64 29.80
CA PRO A 190 8.13 16.79 30.56
C PRO A 190 8.62 17.54 31.81
N VAL A 191 8.38 16.96 32.99
CA VAL A 191 8.97 17.42 34.25
C VAL A 191 10.46 17.04 34.21
N PRO A 192 11.41 17.97 34.44
CA PRO A 192 12.82 17.64 34.47
C PRO A 192 13.12 16.64 35.59
N GLY A 193 13.65 15.46 35.23
CA GLY A 193 14.15 14.46 36.19
C GLY A 193 13.19 13.35 36.59
N ALA A 194 12.03 13.20 35.94
CA ALA A 194 11.21 12.00 36.06
C ALA A 194 11.38 11.15 34.79
N ASP A 195 11.89 9.92 34.94
CA ASP A 195 11.85 8.94 33.84
C ASP A 195 10.40 8.79 33.37
N PRO A 196 10.11 8.90 32.07
CA PRO A 196 8.75 8.87 31.58
C PRO A 196 8.16 7.47 31.81
N VAL A 197 7.22 7.37 32.76
CA VAL A 197 6.35 6.20 32.85
C VAL A 197 5.33 6.30 31.73
N MET A 198 5.58 5.58 30.63
CA MET A 198 4.57 5.33 29.61
C MET A 198 3.41 4.57 30.23
N VAL A 199 2.27 5.23 30.42
CA VAL A 199 1.00 4.55 30.63
C VAL A 199 0.37 4.32 29.27
N ALA A 200 0.81 3.27 28.59
CA ALA A 200 0.00 2.68 27.53
C ALA A 200 -1.28 2.18 28.19
N ARG A 201 -2.44 2.75 27.81
CA ARG A 201 -3.70 2.07 28.08
C ARG A 201 -3.69 0.83 27.20
N SER A 202 -3.23 -0.28 27.79
CA SER A 202 -3.32 -1.59 27.16
C SER A 202 -4.77 -1.78 26.72
N PRO A 203 -5.06 -2.10 25.45
CA PRO A 203 -6.29 -2.83 25.15
C PRO A 203 -6.33 -4.03 26.12
N ALA A 204 -7.53 -4.46 26.53
CA ALA A 204 -7.68 -5.65 27.36
C ALA A 204 -6.73 -6.73 26.86
N PRO A 205 -5.91 -7.37 27.71
CA PRO A 205 -4.85 -8.27 27.28
C PRO A 205 -5.48 -9.33 26.37
N VAL A 206 -5.28 -9.14 25.06
CA VAL A 206 -5.38 -10.23 24.13
C VAL A 206 -4.19 -11.07 24.52
N GLU A 207 -4.44 -12.23 25.12
CA GLU A 207 -3.41 -13.23 25.37
C GLU A 207 -2.49 -13.25 24.13
N PRO A 208 -1.19 -12.95 24.28
CA PRO A 208 -0.32 -12.79 23.13
C PRO A 208 -0.41 -14.06 22.29
N GLY A 209 -0.88 -13.92 21.06
CA GLY A 209 -0.98 -15.04 20.14
C GLY A 209 0.43 -15.55 19.82
N SER A 210 0.55 -16.78 19.37
CA SER A 210 1.81 -17.27 18.80
C SER A 210 1.98 -16.90 17.33
N LEU A 211 0.92 -16.42 16.67
CA LEU A 211 0.95 -15.99 15.28
C LEU A 211 1.41 -14.53 15.15
N LEU A 212 2.33 -14.28 14.21
CA LEU A 212 2.72 -12.92 13.84
C LEU A 212 1.54 -12.18 13.21
N ARG A 213 1.11 -11.08 13.83
CA ARG A 213 0.10 -10.17 13.28
C ARG A 213 0.53 -8.72 13.48
N PRO A 214 0.38 -7.84 12.48
CA PRO A 214 0.68 -6.42 12.62
C PRO A 214 0.00 -5.78 13.84
N GLY A 215 0.77 -5.01 14.61
CA GLY A 215 0.27 -4.23 15.74
C GLY A 215 -0.09 -5.06 16.98
N THR A 216 0.24 -6.35 17.04
CA THR A 216 -0.05 -7.21 18.19
C THR A 216 1.23 -7.65 18.92
N GLU A 217 1.09 -7.98 20.20
CA GLU A 217 2.11 -8.73 20.93
C GLU A 217 2.04 -10.22 20.55
N THR A 218 3.18 -10.81 20.21
CA THR A 218 3.32 -12.24 19.88
C THR A 218 4.34 -12.88 20.80
N GLU A 219 4.04 -14.08 21.30
CA GLU A 219 4.99 -14.92 22.03
C GLU A 219 5.77 -15.83 21.07
N VAL A 220 7.10 -15.79 21.19
CA VAL A 220 8.02 -16.66 20.46
C VAL A 220 9.04 -17.20 21.45
N GLY A 221 8.95 -18.49 21.77
CA GLY A 221 9.69 -19.09 22.89
C GLY A 221 9.42 -18.36 24.20
N GLN A 222 10.48 -17.91 24.88
CA GLN A 222 10.38 -17.22 26.18
C GLN A 222 10.21 -15.70 26.09
N HIS A 223 10.09 -15.16 24.88
CA HIS A 223 10.11 -13.72 24.63
C HIS A 223 8.81 -13.23 24.00
N ARG A 224 8.42 -12.01 24.37
CA ARG A 224 7.29 -11.30 23.76
C ARG A 224 7.81 -10.25 22.79
N TYR A 225 7.14 -10.12 21.66
CA TYR A 225 7.50 -9.21 20.59
C TYR A 225 6.30 -8.38 20.15
N LEU A 226 6.47 -7.07 20.02
CA LEU A 226 5.50 -6.19 19.37
C LEU A 226 5.78 -6.18 17.86
N VAL A 227 4.87 -6.75 17.07
CA VAL A 227 5.03 -6.86 15.62
C VAL A 227 4.67 -5.54 14.94
N HIS A 228 5.56 -5.02 14.10
CA HIS A 228 5.33 -3.80 13.34
C HIS A 228 4.56 -4.11 12.04
N ASP A 229 3.67 -3.19 11.65
CA ASP A 229 2.92 -3.28 10.39
C ASP A 229 3.82 -3.02 9.17
N GLU A 230 4.72 -2.05 9.29
CA GLU A 230 5.65 -1.71 8.21
C GLU A 230 6.63 -2.86 7.95
N GLY A 231 6.54 -3.43 6.76
CA GLY A 231 7.35 -4.56 6.30
C GLY A 231 6.74 -5.93 6.57
N PHE A 232 5.52 -6.01 7.14
CA PHE A 232 4.82 -7.28 7.30
C PHE A 232 4.44 -7.88 5.94
N ARG A 233 4.71 -9.16 5.73
CA ARG A 233 4.24 -9.92 4.57
C ARG A 233 3.74 -11.29 4.99
N GLU A 234 2.61 -11.71 4.43
CA GLU A 234 2.06 -13.06 4.56
C GLU A 234 1.91 -13.71 3.18
N GLN A 235 2.42 -14.93 3.04
CA GLN A 235 2.33 -15.71 1.81
C GLN A 235 2.03 -17.17 2.13
N ALA A 236 1.01 -17.74 1.48
CA ALA A 236 0.72 -19.16 1.58
C ALA A 236 1.67 -19.99 0.71
N THR A 237 1.94 -21.23 1.11
CA THR A 237 2.53 -22.22 0.20
C THR A 237 1.58 -22.48 -0.98
N PRO A 238 2.08 -22.94 -2.15
CA PRO A 238 1.24 -23.17 -3.33
C PRO A 238 0.07 -24.13 -3.12
N ASP A 239 0.20 -25.07 -2.18
CA ASP A 239 -0.83 -26.02 -1.77
C ASP A 239 -1.74 -25.50 -0.65
N GLY A 240 -1.51 -24.28 -0.15
CA GLY A 240 -2.25 -23.68 0.97
C GLY A 240 -2.00 -24.32 2.34
N ALA A 241 -1.09 -25.31 2.42
CA ALA A 241 -0.87 -26.12 3.61
C ALA A 241 -0.07 -25.41 4.71
N ALA A 242 0.67 -24.34 4.39
CA ALA A 242 1.33 -23.50 5.37
C ALA A 242 1.25 -22.01 5.01
N ALA A 243 1.26 -21.15 6.02
CA ALA A 243 1.41 -19.71 5.86
C ALA A 243 2.79 -19.26 6.36
N ARG A 244 3.47 -18.46 5.54
CA ARG A 244 4.77 -17.86 5.85
C ARG A 244 4.55 -16.39 6.17
N ARG A 245 5.08 -15.94 7.29
CA ARG A 245 5.01 -14.55 7.73
C ARG A 245 6.39 -14.01 7.97
N GLU A 246 6.62 -12.77 7.57
CA GLU A 246 7.83 -12.04 7.88
C GLU A 246 7.49 -10.64 8.35
N ALA A 247 8.16 -10.17 9.40
CA ALA A 247 7.87 -8.88 9.99
C ALA A 247 9.05 -8.39 10.82
N ARG A 248 9.20 -7.06 10.88
CA ARG A 248 10.04 -6.42 11.90
C ARG A 248 9.25 -6.36 13.20
N ALA A 249 9.92 -6.51 14.33
CA ALA A 249 9.29 -6.43 15.64
C ALA A 249 10.24 -5.84 16.69
N LEU A 250 9.68 -5.41 17.81
CA LEU A 250 10.43 -4.97 18.99
C LEU A 250 10.27 -6.01 20.10
N ARG A 251 11.38 -6.51 20.65
CA ARG A 251 11.36 -7.34 21.86
C ARG A 251 10.88 -6.52 23.06
N ILE A 252 9.84 -7.03 23.73
CA ILE A 252 9.26 -6.43 24.92
C ILE A 252 10.01 -6.95 26.15
N GLY A 253 10.54 -6.02 26.93
CA GLY A 253 11.37 -6.30 28.10
C GLY A 253 12.87 -6.28 27.80
N PRO A 254 13.72 -6.17 28.83
CA PRO A 254 15.16 -6.02 28.64
C PRO A 254 15.83 -7.31 28.14
N PRO A 255 16.79 -7.21 27.20
CA PRO A 255 17.13 -6.01 26.43
C PRO A 255 16.06 -5.71 25.37
N HIS A 256 15.72 -4.42 25.23
CA HIS A 256 14.86 -3.93 24.15
C HIS A 256 15.66 -3.99 22.85
N GLU A 257 15.29 -4.91 21.97
CA GLU A 257 16.01 -5.13 20.71
C GLU A 257 15.02 -5.20 19.55
N LEU A 258 15.35 -4.50 18.47
CA LEU A 258 14.65 -4.63 17.20
C LEU A 258 15.07 -5.93 16.53
N VAL A 259 14.09 -6.65 15.98
CA VAL A 259 14.29 -7.98 15.40
C VAL A 259 13.55 -8.11 14.07
N TRP A 260 14.00 -9.07 13.27
CA TRP A 260 13.31 -9.59 12.10
C TRP A 260 12.80 -11.00 12.43
N LEU A 261 11.47 -11.16 12.39
CA LEU A 261 10.79 -12.42 12.67
C LEU A 261 10.36 -13.04 11.34
N ARG A 262 10.70 -14.31 11.14
CA ARG A 262 10.21 -15.14 10.04
C ARG A 262 9.55 -16.38 10.61
N GLN A 263 8.25 -16.55 10.36
CA GLN A 263 7.45 -17.62 10.93
C GLN A 263 6.78 -18.48 9.85
N VAL A 264 6.69 -19.78 10.09
CA VAL A 264 5.89 -20.72 9.31
C VAL A 264 4.83 -21.36 10.20
N GLU A 265 3.57 -21.10 9.87
CA GLU A 265 2.40 -21.77 10.44
C GLU A 265 2.01 -22.93 9.53
N VAL A 266 2.17 -24.17 10.01
CA VAL A 266 1.70 -25.37 9.30
C VAL A 266 0.22 -25.58 9.61
N ARG A 267 -0.63 -25.45 8.58
CA ARG A 267 -2.09 -25.65 8.67
C ARG A 267 -2.48 -27.09 8.34
N GLN A 268 -1.74 -27.72 7.43
CA GLN A 268 -1.91 -29.11 7.02
C GLN A 268 -0.55 -29.77 6.82
N GLU A 269 -0.42 -31.02 7.24
CA GLU A 269 0.80 -31.80 7.09
C GLU A 269 1.01 -32.24 5.64
N THR A 270 1.83 -31.48 4.91
CA THR A 270 2.28 -31.82 3.55
C THR A 270 3.80 -31.72 3.44
N ALA A 271 4.37 -32.35 2.41
CA ALA A 271 5.80 -32.22 2.12
C ALA A 271 6.21 -30.75 1.88
N ALA A 272 5.34 -29.94 1.28
CA ALA A 272 5.63 -28.53 1.02
C ALA A 272 5.58 -27.67 2.30
N ALA A 273 4.64 -27.96 3.20
CA ALA A 273 4.55 -27.31 4.52
C ALA A 273 5.77 -27.66 5.39
N ARG A 274 6.14 -28.93 5.46
CA ARG A 274 7.34 -29.41 6.18
C ARG A 274 8.62 -28.79 5.62
N ALA A 275 8.78 -28.80 4.30
CA ALA A 275 9.92 -28.17 3.65
C ALA A 275 10.02 -26.65 3.91
N ALA A 276 8.88 -25.97 4.15
CA ALA A 276 8.85 -24.56 4.52
C ALA A 276 9.32 -24.34 5.96
N ALA A 277 8.87 -25.14 6.92
CA ALA A 277 9.33 -25.11 8.31
C ALA A 277 10.83 -25.46 8.38
N ASP A 278 11.24 -26.56 7.77
CA ASP A 278 12.64 -27.01 7.74
C ASP A 278 13.57 -25.97 7.07
N ALA A 279 13.05 -25.09 6.21
CA ALA A 279 13.84 -24.03 5.61
C ALA A 279 14.35 -23.03 6.66
N LEU A 280 13.52 -22.66 7.63
CA LEU A 280 13.93 -21.77 8.72
C LEU A 280 14.92 -22.46 9.66
N VAL A 281 14.75 -23.76 9.91
CA VAL A 281 15.71 -24.56 10.70
C VAL A 281 17.06 -24.63 10.00
N ARG A 282 17.09 -24.92 8.70
CA ARG A 282 18.34 -24.94 7.92
C ARG A 282 19.00 -23.57 7.86
N GLU A 283 18.23 -22.49 7.79
CA GLU A 283 18.76 -21.13 7.82
C GLU A 283 19.36 -20.78 9.18
N HIS A 284 18.70 -21.17 10.28
CA HIS A 284 19.26 -21.10 11.63
C HIS A 284 20.60 -21.84 11.71
N ASP A 285 20.69 -23.04 11.16
CA ASP A 285 21.92 -23.85 11.20
C ASP A 285 23.06 -23.20 10.40
N LEU A 286 22.74 -22.60 9.25
CA LEU A 286 23.70 -21.85 8.45
C LEU A 286 24.22 -20.60 9.20
N LEU A 287 23.34 -19.85 9.85
CA LEU A 287 23.71 -18.67 10.66
C LEU A 287 24.47 -19.05 11.94
N SER A 288 24.16 -20.22 12.50
CA SER A 288 24.84 -20.77 13.67
C SER A 288 26.26 -21.23 13.35
N ALA A 289 26.51 -21.69 12.12
CA ALA A 289 27.82 -22.12 11.66
C ALA A 289 28.80 -20.93 11.52
N PRO A 290 30.12 -21.14 11.63
CA PRO A 290 31.12 -20.08 11.45
C PRO A 290 30.99 -19.34 10.10
N THR A 291 30.51 -20.04 9.07
CA THR A 291 30.31 -19.51 7.72
C THR A 291 29.17 -18.50 7.60
N GLY A 292 28.20 -18.56 8.52
CA GLY A 292 27.08 -17.61 8.59
C GLY A 292 27.28 -16.49 9.60
N ARG A 293 28.48 -16.39 10.20
CA ARG A 293 28.84 -15.33 11.15
C ARG A 293 29.86 -14.40 10.51
N GLY A 294 29.72 -13.10 10.79
CA GLY A 294 30.72 -12.11 10.40
C GLY A 294 30.10 -10.74 10.11
N PRO A 295 30.94 -9.73 9.86
CA PRO A 295 30.48 -8.40 9.47
C PRO A 295 29.57 -8.48 8.24
N GLY A 296 28.38 -7.88 8.34
CA GLY A 296 27.42 -7.84 7.25
C GLY A 296 26.50 -9.06 7.10
N MET A 297 26.70 -10.12 7.88
CA MET A 297 25.73 -11.23 8.00
C MET A 297 24.62 -10.88 9.01
N PRO A 298 23.42 -11.47 8.86
CA PRO A 298 22.36 -11.35 9.86
C PRO A 298 22.81 -11.93 11.21
N GLU A 299 22.54 -11.23 12.30
CA GLU A 299 22.85 -11.74 13.64
C GLU A 299 21.71 -12.62 14.15
N LEU A 300 22.01 -13.87 14.45
CA LEU A 300 21.03 -14.85 14.95
C LEU A 300 20.74 -14.64 16.45
N LEU A 301 19.47 -14.51 16.80
CA LEU A 301 19.02 -14.38 18.20
C LEU A 301 18.33 -15.64 18.72
N GLY A 302 17.67 -16.42 17.85
CA GLY A 302 17.08 -17.68 18.25
C GLY A 302 16.19 -18.32 17.20
N LEU A 303 15.73 -19.53 17.52
CA LEU A 303 14.75 -20.30 16.78
C LEU A 303 13.76 -20.89 17.78
N ASP A 304 12.47 -20.70 17.53
CA ASP A 304 11.38 -21.38 18.23
C ASP A 304 10.70 -22.36 17.29
N THR A 305 10.35 -23.55 17.78
CA THR A 305 9.68 -24.59 16.98
C THR A 305 8.53 -25.25 17.74
N GLU A 306 8.13 -24.74 18.90
CA GLU A 306 7.14 -25.40 19.75
C GLU A 306 5.74 -25.37 19.14
N GLN A 307 5.25 -24.18 18.78
CA GLN A 307 3.93 -24.01 18.14
C GLN A 307 4.06 -23.78 16.64
N HIS A 308 4.95 -22.87 16.26
CA HIS A 308 5.24 -22.49 14.89
C HIS A 308 6.75 -22.36 14.75
N THR A 309 7.29 -22.74 13.59
CA THR A 309 8.71 -22.53 13.34
C THR A 309 8.96 -21.04 13.12
N THR A 310 9.65 -20.39 14.05
CA THR A 310 9.93 -18.95 14.02
C THR A 310 11.43 -18.69 14.19
N LEU A 311 12.05 -18.12 13.17
CA LEU A 311 13.44 -17.67 13.18
C LEU A 311 13.50 -16.19 13.59
N VAL A 312 14.39 -15.87 14.52
CA VAL A 312 14.60 -14.52 15.05
C VAL A 312 16.02 -14.07 14.75
N THR A 313 16.17 -13.01 13.95
CA THR A 313 17.44 -12.32 13.72
C THR A 313 17.36 -10.88 14.20
N ARG A 314 18.51 -10.27 14.54
CA ARG A 314 18.56 -8.87 14.97
C ARG A 314 18.31 -7.94 13.78
N TRP A 315 17.51 -6.90 14.01
CA TRP A 315 17.40 -5.76 13.11
C TRP A 315 18.33 -4.64 13.62
N PRO A 316 19.27 -4.12 12.80
CA PRO A 316 20.16 -3.04 13.23
C PRO A 316 19.42 -1.77 13.65
N GLU A 317 19.81 -1.20 14.79
CA GLU A 317 19.30 0.07 15.29
C GLU A 317 20.22 1.21 14.88
N SER A 318 19.63 2.35 14.49
CA SER A 318 20.35 3.57 14.20
C SER A 318 20.74 4.24 15.51
N SER A 319 22.05 4.36 15.74
CA SER A 319 22.63 5.18 16.80
C SER A 319 22.22 6.65 16.75
N ARG A 320 21.81 7.15 15.56
CA ARG A 320 21.38 8.54 15.37
C ARG A 320 19.93 8.80 15.78
N THR A 321 19.02 7.85 15.52
CA THR A 321 17.58 8.04 15.76
C THR A 321 17.05 7.22 16.93
N GLY A 322 17.78 6.21 17.39
CA GLY A 322 17.27 5.18 18.32
C GLY A 322 16.18 4.30 17.70
N GLY A 323 15.99 4.40 16.38
CA GLY A 323 15.00 3.66 15.62
C GLY A 323 15.62 2.62 14.70
N PRO A 324 14.82 1.82 14.00
CA PRO A 324 15.32 0.83 13.05
C PRO A 324 16.10 1.48 11.91
N CYS A 325 17.23 0.89 11.52
CA CYS A 325 17.91 1.25 10.28
C CYS A 325 17.01 0.94 9.07
N ASP A 326 17.08 1.81 8.05
CA ASP A 326 16.35 1.65 6.79
C ASP A 326 16.98 0.62 5.87
N THR A 327 16.17 0.06 4.96
CA THR A 327 16.69 -0.74 3.86
C THR A 327 17.13 0.14 2.69
N LEU A 328 17.89 -0.43 1.75
CA LEU A 328 18.30 0.27 0.53
C LEU A 328 17.09 0.72 -0.31
N ALA A 329 15.92 0.07 -0.15
CA ALA A 329 14.68 0.44 -0.84
C ALA A 329 14.27 1.90 -0.56
N THR A 330 14.44 2.40 0.66
CA THR A 330 14.15 3.79 1.06
C THR A 330 15.04 4.81 0.31
N PHE A 331 16.18 4.37 -0.20
CA PHE A 331 17.15 5.23 -0.88
C PHE A 331 17.13 5.07 -2.41
N LEU A 332 16.21 4.27 -2.96
CA LEU A 332 15.99 4.22 -4.39
C LEU A 332 15.50 5.58 -4.89
N PRO A 333 15.94 6.03 -6.08
CA PRO A 333 15.38 7.20 -6.72
C PRO A 333 13.89 7.00 -7.04
N GLU A 334 13.08 8.05 -6.90
CA GLU A 334 11.70 8.06 -7.38
C GLU A 334 11.63 8.10 -8.93
N ASP A 335 10.48 7.75 -9.50
CA ASP A 335 10.28 7.78 -10.94
C ASP A 335 10.57 9.19 -11.51
N ASN A 336 11.55 9.28 -12.41
CA ASN A 336 12.08 10.52 -13.01
C ASN A 336 12.87 11.44 -12.06
N GLU A 337 13.28 10.98 -10.88
CA GLU A 337 14.24 11.72 -10.04
C GLU A 337 15.60 11.84 -10.75
N VAL A 338 16.17 13.04 -10.76
CA VAL A 338 17.54 13.25 -11.26
C VAL A 338 18.51 12.63 -10.25
N VAL A 339 19.13 11.53 -10.66
CA VAL A 339 20.07 10.77 -9.83
C VAL A 339 21.35 11.58 -9.58
N ASP A 340 21.61 11.94 -8.32
CA ASP A 340 22.86 12.58 -7.91
C ASP A 340 24.06 11.61 -8.02
N PRO A 341 25.10 11.93 -8.81
CA PRO A 341 26.28 11.08 -8.96
C PRO A 341 27.04 10.84 -7.64
N LEU A 342 27.04 11.81 -6.72
CA LEU A 342 27.70 11.67 -5.42
C LEU A 342 26.96 10.68 -4.52
N ARG A 343 25.64 10.81 -4.40
CA ARG A 343 24.77 9.82 -3.73
C ARG A 343 24.95 8.43 -4.33
N THR A 344 24.92 8.32 -5.65
CA THR A 344 25.08 7.05 -6.37
C THR A 344 26.43 6.39 -6.10
N GLY A 345 27.53 7.15 -6.18
CA GLY A 345 28.86 6.65 -5.86
C GLY A 345 29.01 6.18 -4.40
N ARG A 346 28.32 6.82 -3.45
CA ARG A 346 28.28 6.32 -2.05
C ARG A 346 27.53 4.99 -1.94
N LEU A 347 26.37 4.86 -2.59
CA LEU A 347 25.58 3.63 -2.57
C LEU A 347 26.29 2.48 -3.29
N PHE A 348 27.00 2.76 -4.39
CA PHE A 348 27.80 1.76 -5.11
C PHE A 348 28.96 1.23 -4.27
N ARG A 349 29.66 2.09 -3.53
CA ARG A 349 30.66 1.65 -2.55
C ARG A 349 30.07 0.79 -1.45
N ALA A 350 28.88 1.13 -0.98
CA ALA A 350 28.18 0.32 0.03
C ALA A 350 27.79 -1.06 -0.53
N ILE A 351 27.30 -1.12 -1.78
CA ILE A 351 27.04 -2.37 -2.50
C ILE A 351 28.33 -3.18 -2.71
N ALA A 352 29.44 -2.54 -3.08
CA ALA A 352 30.73 -3.21 -3.23
C ALA A 352 31.19 -3.86 -1.90
N GLY A 353 31.00 -3.17 -0.77
CA GLY A 353 31.23 -3.74 0.55
C GLY A 353 30.37 -4.98 0.83
N LEU A 354 29.07 -4.91 0.52
CA LEU A 354 28.15 -6.05 0.66
C LEU A 354 28.52 -7.23 -0.24
N CYS A 355 29.07 -6.97 -1.43
CA CYS A 355 29.54 -8.01 -2.34
C CYS A 355 30.63 -8.89 -1.70
N GLY A 356 31.41 -8.38 -0.73
CA GLY A 356 32.36 -9.18 0.05
C GLY A 356 31.68 -10.23 0.94
N VAL A 357 30.53 -9.88 1.53
CA VAL A 357 29.69 -10.81 2.31
C VAL A 357 29.13 -11.89 1.39
N VAL A 358 28.57 -11.48 0.26
CA VAL A 358 27.99 -12.40 -0.73
C VAL A 358 29.06 -13.32 -1.34
N ALA A 359 30.26 -12.81 -1.59
CA ALA A 359 31.40 -13.62 -2.04
C ALA A 359 31.76 -14.71 -1.03
N THR A 360 31.70 -14.40 0.27
CA THR A 360 31.93 -15.40 1.33
C THR A 360 30.87 -16.50 1.28
N MET A 361 29.60 -16.17 1.00
CA MET A 361 28.57 -17.18 0.79
C MET A 361 28.84 -18.03 -0.46
N HIS A 362 29.31 -17.41 -1.55
CA HIS A 362 29.65 -18.09 -2.80
C HIS A 362 30.80 -19.07 -2.64
N ASP A 363 31.83 -18.72 -1.87
CA ASP A 363 32.97 -19.59 -1.56
C ASP A 363 32.53 -20.90 -0.86
N HIS A 364 31.38 -20.89 -0.18
CA HIS A 364 30.77 -22.04 0.46
C HIS A 364 29.66 -22.72 -0.36
N GLY A 365 29.48 -22.32 -1.63
CA GLY A 365 28.46 -22.87 -2.51
C GLY A 365 27.03 -22.58 -2.05
N ARG A 366 26.81 -21.38 -1.48
CA ARG A 366 25.50 -20.94 -0.96
C ARG A 366 25.10 -19.59 -1.58
N PRO A 367 24.60 -19.55 -2.83
CA PRO A 367 24.06 -18.30 -3.38
C PRO A 367 22.80 -17.87 -2.61
N HIS A 368 22.66 -16.56 -2.40
CA HIS A 368 21.54 -15.93 -1.68
C HIS A 368 20.22 -16.09 -2.42
N ARG A 369 20.21 -15.88 -3.75
CA ARG A 369 19.11 -16.02 -4.70
C ARG A 369 17.86 -15.15 -4.48
N TRP A 370 17.86 -14.31 -3.45
CA TRP A 370 16.83 -13.31 -3.20
C TRP A 370 17.41 -11.93 -2.87
N LEU A 371 18.30 -11.40 -3.70
CA LEU A 371 18.85 -10.06 -3.47
C LEU A 371 17.96 -8.99 -4.13
N GLU A 372 17.37 -8.15 -3.28
CA GLU A 372 16.61 -6.95 -3.63
C GLU A 372 16.91 -5.84 -2.61
N PRO A 373 16.57 -4.57 -2.87
CA PRO A 373 16.90 -3.46 -1.98
C PRO A 373 16.38 -3.63 -0.54
N GLU A 374 15.25 -4.31 -0.35
CA GLU A 374 14.65 -4.62 0.95
C GLU A 374 15.46 -5.63 1.78
N CYS A 375 16.37 -6.38 1.15
CA CYS A 375 17.25 -7.33 1.82
C CYS A 375 18.57 -6.70 2.29
N MET A 376 18.82 -5.44 1.92
CA MET A 376 20.06 -4.73 2.20
C MET A 376 19.78 -3.62 3.22
N ILE A 377 20.13 -3.82 4.48
CA ILE A 377 19.93 -2.83 5.55
C ILE A 377 21.11 -1.87 5.57
N ARG A 378 20.85 -0.57 5.57
CA ARG A 378 21.87 0.47 5.56
C ARG A 378 22.15 0.96 6.99
N LEU A 379 23.38 0.80 7.44
CA LEU A 379 23.83 1.27 8.74
C LEU A 379 24.15 2.78 8.74
N ASP A 380 24.36 3.33 9.94
CA ASP A 380 24.64 4.76 10.10
C ASP A 380 25.97 5.21 9.48
N ASP A 381 26.95 4.31 9.39
CA ASP A 381 28.23 4.58 8.70
C ASP A 381 28.10 4.51 7.17
N GLY A 382 26.93 4.11 6.66
CA GLY A 382 26.63 3.97 5.25
C GLY A 382 26.98 2.61 4.65
N SER A 383 27.53 1.68 5.43
CA SER A 383 27.71 0.29 5.03
C SER A 383 26.36 -0.44 4.91
N LEU A 384 26.36 -1.58 4.21
CA LEU A 384 25.20 -2.44 4.06
C LEU A 384 25.43 -3.76 4.78
N VAL A 385 24.36 -4.28 5.38
CA VAL A 385 24.29 -5.64 5.94
C VAL A 385 23.12 -6.39 5.34
N LEU A 386 23.20 -7.72 5.27
CA LEU A 386 22.10 -8.56 4.84
C LEU A 386 21.05 -8.68 5.96
N ARG A 387 19.77 -8.59 5.58
CA ARG A 387 18.63 -8.81 6.48
C ARG A 387 18.46 -10.29 6.84
N ASP A 388 18.65 -11.16 5.85
CA ASP A 388 18.48 -12.61 5.94
C ASP A 388 19.39 -13.33 4.92
N LEU A 389 19.34 -14.67 4.85
CA LEU A 389 20.10 -15.44 3.85
C LEU A 389 19.28 -15.77 2.59
N GLY A 390 18.14 -15.10 2.40
CA GLY A 390 17.23 -15.29 1.28
C GLY A 390 16.80 -16.75 1.15
N LEU A 391 17.17 -17.36 0.02
CA LEU A 391 16.86 -18.75 -0.29
C LEU A 391 18.06 -19.68 -0.11
N ALA A 392 19.21 -19.23 0.43
CA ALA A 392 20.44 -20.03 0.52
C ALA A 392 20.27 -21.37 1.26
N ALA A 393 19.30 -21.46 2.19
CA ALA A 393 18.98 -22.65 2.97
C ALA A 393 17.99 -23.62 2.30
N THR A 394 17.56 -23.35 1.07
CA THR A 394 16.49 -24.10 0.39
C THR A 394 16.96 -24.73 -0.92
N GLU A 395 16.24 -25.73 -1.42
CA GLU A 395 16.45 -26.22 -2.77
C GLU A 395 15.89 -25.23 -3.81
N TYR A 396 16.53 -25.18 -4.98
CA TYR A 396 16.06 -24.35 -6.08
C TYR A 396 14.68 -24.76 -6.58
N ARG A 397 13.78 -23.77 -6.67
CA ARG A 397 12.48 -23.90 -7.30
C ARG A 397 12.37 -22.94 -8.47
N ARG A 398 11.90 -23.47 -9.60
CA ARG A 398 11.69 -22.65 -10.80
C ARG A 398 10.70 -21.52 -10.53
N GLY A 399 11.08 -20.31 -10.94
CA GLY A 399 10.29 -19.09 -10.74
C GLY A 399 10.53 -18.41 -9.41
N GLU A 400 11.45 -18.89 -8.57
CA GLU A 400 11.84 -18.20 -7.32
C GLU A 400 12.54 -16.85 -7.59
N GLY A 401 12.72 -16.08 -6.52
CA GLY A 401 13.43 -14.79 -6.56
C GLY A 401 12.51 -13.57 -6.73
N PRO A 402 13.05 -12.38 -6.42
CA PRO A 402 12.32 -11.13 -6.37
C PRO A 402 11.83 -10.69 -7.75
N SER A 403 10.54 -10.35 -7.89
CA SER A 403 9.89 -10.15 -9.21
C SER A 403 10.63 -9.17 -10.13
N ARG A 404 11.09 -8.03 -9.62
CA ARG A 404 11.76 -6.95 -10.39
C ARG A 404 13.26 -7.17 -10.62
N TYR A 405 13.91 -7.99 -9.80
CA TYR A 405 15.36 -8.22 -9.84
C TYR A 405 15.74 -9.66 -10.22
N ARG A 406 14.75 -10.52 -10.48
CA ARG A 406 14.92 -11.94 -10.80
C ARG A 406 15.88 -12.17 -11.96
N ALA A 407 16.83 -13.07 -11.79
CA ALA A 407 17.73 -13.46 -12.86
C ALA A 407 17.03 -14.36 -13.90
N PRO A 408 17.36 -14.25 -15.20
CA PRO A 408 16.73 -15.02 -16.28
C PRO A 408 16.67 -16.53 -16.05
N GLU A 409 17.75 -17.11 -15.51
CA GLU A 409 17.89 -18.53 -15.21
C GLU A 409 16.99 -19.01 -14.05
N GLN A 410 16.51 -18.10 -13.19
CA GLN A 410 15.56 -18.48 -12.14
C GLN A 410 14.17 -18.76 -12.74
N GLY A 411 13.79 -18.09 -13.85
CA GLY A 411 12.48 -18.28 -14.51
C GLY A 411 12.49 -19.28 -15.68
N ARG A 412 13.64 -19.45 -16.35
CA ARG A 412 13.78 -20.30 -17.55
C ARG A 412 14.68 -21.49 -17.30
N ARG A 413 14.51 -22.55 -18.11
CA ARG A 413 15.48 -23.65 -18.18
C ARG A 413 16.74 -23.11 -18.87
N ALA A 414 17.73 -22.68 -18.10
CA ALA A 414 19.02 -22.22 -18.62
C ALA A 414 20.09 -23.31 -18.49
N PRO A 415 21.00 -23.45 -19.47
CA PRO A 415 22.22 -24.25 -19.30
C PRO A 415 23.02 -23.70 -18.10
N GLY A 416 23.42 -24.55 -17.16
CA GLY A 416 24.21 -24.16 -15.99
C GLY A 416 23.43 -24.00 -14.68
N GLY A 417 22.09 -23.85 -14.72
CA GLY A 417 21.26 -23.74 -13.52
C GLY A 417 21.44 -22.43 -12.75
N VAL A 418 21.08 -22.45 -11.46
CA VAL A 418 21.20 -21.30 -10.54
C VAL A 418 22.47 -21.43 -9.69
N GLY A 419 23.19 -20.33 -9.50
CA GLY A 419 24.50 -20.33 -8.83
C GLY A 419 24.96 -18.93 -8.44
N PRO A 420 26.25 -18.75 -8.08
CA PRO A 420 26.84 -17.44 -7.73
C PRO A 420 26.52 -16.29 -8.70
N TRP A 421 26.51 -16.59 -10.01
CA TRP A 421 26.17 -15.64 -11.07
C TRP A 421 24.74 -15.09 -10.99
N THR A 422 23.83 -15.79 -10.30
CA THR A 422 22.45 -15.35 -10.08
C THR A 422 22.42 -14.15 -9.13
N ASP A 423 23.22 -14.18 -8.07
CA ASP A 423 23.34 -13.06 -7.13
C ASP A 423 24.02 -11.86 -7.80
N VAL A 424 25.02 -12.10 -8.66
CA VAL A 424 25.67 -11.04 -9.44
C VAL A 424 24.65 -10.29 -10.30
N TYR A 425 23.75 -11.00 -10.98
CA TYR A 425 22.68 -10.36 -11.76
C TYR A 425 21.75 -9.53 -10.86
N GLN A 426 21.32 -10.09 -9.72
CA GLN A 426 20.39 -9.42 -8.81
C GLN A 426 20.99 -8.13 -8.23
N ILE A 427 22.25 -8.16 -7.80
CA ILE A 427 22.96 -6.97 -7.31
C ILE A 427 23.17 -5.96 -8.46
N ALA A 428 23.51 -6.42 -9.67
CA ALA A 428 23.64 -5.54 -10.83
C ALA A 428 22.31 -4.88 -11.20
N ALA A 429 21.19 -5.59 -11.05
CA ALA A 429 19.85 -5.03 -11.25
C ALA A 429 19.51 -3.95 -10.22
N VAL A 430 19.95 -4.11 -8.96
CA VAL A 430 19.86 -3.06 -7.93
C VAL A 430 20.75 -1.86 -8.27
N ALA A 431 22.01 -2.09 -8.68
CA ALA A 431 22.92 -1.01 -9.09
C ALA A 431 22.40 -0.24 -10.31
N TYR A 432 21.84 -0.96 -11.29
CA TYR A 432 21.17 -0.37 -12.44
C TYR A 432 19.96 0.48 -12.04
N HIS A 433 19.16 0.00 -11.08
CA HIS A 433 18.00 0.75 -10.58
C HIS A 433 18.43 2.07 -9.95
N LEU A 434 19.43 2.03 -9.07
CA LEU A 434 20.01 3.22 -8.46
C LEU A 434 20.56 4.21 -9.50
N ALA A 435 21.19 3.70 -10.57
CA ALA A 435 21.77 4.54 -11.62
C ALA A 435 20.75 5.21 -12.53
N THR A 436 19.64 4.53 -12.81
CA THR A 436 18.77 4.89 -13.94
C THR A 436 17.35 5.29 -13.52
N GLY A 437 17.05 5.27 -12.23
CA GLY A 437 15.70 5.55 -11.73
C GLY A 437 14.72 4.38 -11.87
N ASN A 438 15.10 3.32 -12.60
CA ASN A 438 14.19 2.23 -12.95
C ASN A 438 14.91 0.88 -12.89
N PRO A 439 14.25 -0.21 -12.45
CA PRO A 439 14.84 -1.54 -12.56
C PRO A 439 15.04 -1.93 -14.03
N PRO A 440 15.99 -2.83 -14.35
CA PRO A 440 16.21 -3.27 -15.71
C PRO A 440 14.95 -3.93 -16.27
N ALA A 441 14.62 -3.62 -17.53
CA ALA A 441 13.54 -4.30 -18.23
C ALA A 441 13.84 -5.81 -18.29
N LEU A 442 12.82 -6.62 -18.06
CA LEU A 442 12.95 -8.07 -18.15
C LEU A 442 13.42 -8.44 -19.57
N TRP A 443 14.45 -9.28 -19.67
CA TRP A 443 15.00 -9.89 -20.90
C TRP A 443 15.86 -9.01 -21.80
N THR A 444 15.58 -7.71 -21.90
CA THR A 444 16.33 -6.77 -22.74
C THR A 444 16.59 -5.48 -21.98
N PRO A 445 17.50 -5.49 -20.99
CA PRO A 445 17.92 -4.28 -20.32
C PRO A 445 18.53 -3.32 -21.35
N VAL A 446 18.07 -2.07 -21.35
CA VAL A 446 18.71 -1.00 -22.10
C VAL A 446 20.07 -0.75 -21.44
N PRO A 447 21.19 -0.68 -22.17
CA PRO A 447 22.49 -0.41 -21.56
C PRO A 447 22.48 0.85 -20.70
N VAL A 448 23.20 0.84 -19.58
CA VAL A 448 23.26 1.99 -18.63
C VAL A 448 23.61 3.29 -19.36
N GLY A 449 24.60 3.25 -20.26
CA GLY A 449 25.03 4.41 -21.04
C GLY A 449 23.96 5.00 -21.97
N GLY A 450 22.94 4.22 -22.33
CA GLY A 450 21.78 4.69 -23.09
C GLY A 450 20.70 5.38 -22.24
N ARG A 451 20.79 5.27 -20.90
CA ARG A 451 19.85 5.90 -19.96
C ARG A 451 20.46 7.04 -19.16
N THR A 452 21.76 6.95 -18.87
CA THR A 452 22.49 7.98 -18.13
C THR A 452 23.92 8.11 -18.64
N THR A 453 24.41 9.34 -18.71
CA THR A 453 25.81 9.68 -19.04
C THR A 453 26.60 10.11 -17.82
N THR A 454 26.01 10.05 -16.61
CA THR A 454 26.66 10.53 -15.37
C THR A 454 27.67 9.55 -14.80
N LEU A 455 27.59 8.27 -15.19
CA LEU A 455 28.47 7.21 -14.71
C LEU A 455 29.70 7.04 -15.62
N PRO A 456 30.88 6.71 -15.06
CA PRO A 456 32.05 6.34 -15.84
C PRO A 456 31.78 5.10 -16.72
N SER A 457 32.31 5.08 -17.93
CA SER A 457 32.09 3.97 -18.87
C SER A 457 32.57 2.61 -18.35
N ALA A 458 33.51 2.57 -17.39
CA ALA A 458 33.91 1.32 -16.74
C ALA A 458 32.79 0.74 -15.86
N VAL A 459 32.14 1.59 -15.06
CA VAL A 459 31.03 1.22 -14.18
C VAL A 459 29.81 0.81 -15.02
N SER A 460 29.47 1.58 -16.04
CA SER A 460 28.36 1.23 -16.94
C SER A 460 28.57 -0.14 -17.61
N ARG A 461 29.78 -0.38 -18.14
CA ARG A 461 30.12 -1.67 -18.80
C ARG A 461 30.04 -2.86 -17.87
N VAL A 462 30.47 -2.73 -16.61
CA VAL A 462 30.42 -3.87 -15.68
C VAL A 462 28.98 -4.21 -15.28
N ILE A 463 28.13 -3.18 -15.08
CA ILE A 463 26.70 -3.37 -14.80
C ILE A 463 26.03 -4.05 -16.00
N ASP A 464 26.28 -3.56 -17.22
CA ASP A 464 25.73 -4.16 -18.44
C ASP A 464 26.20 -5.61 -18.65
N ALA A 465 27.47 -5.92 -18.34
CA ALA A 465 28.01 -7.28 -18.42
C ALA A 465 27.35 -8.22 -17.41
N ALA A 466 27.13 -7.75 -16.18
CA ALA A 466 26.46 -8.52 -15.12
C ALA A 466 24.96 -8.76 -15.38
N LEU A 467 24.31 -7.87 -16.16
CA LEU A 467 22.91 -8.02 -16.58
C LEU A 467 22.72 -8.89 -17.84
N THR A 468 23.77 -9.52 -18.35
CA THR A 468 23.67 -10.42 -19.50
C THR A 468 22.83 -11.66 -19.18
N THR A 469 22.04 -12.09 -20.15
CA THR A 469 21.15 -13.26 -20.03
C THR A 469 21.90 -14.59 -19.89
N ASP A 470 23.08 -14.69 -20.51
CA ASP A 470 24.00 -15.82 -20.36
C ASP A 470 24.83 -15.70 -19.06
N PRO A 471 24.63 -16.60 -18.09
CA PRO A 471 25.38 -16.62 -16.84
C PRO A 471 26.90 -16.68 -17.01
N ALA A 472 27.40 -17.40 -18.02
CA ALA A 472 28.83 -17.62 -18.21
C ALA A 472 29.58 -16.37 -18.65
N ARG A 473 28.85 -15.34 -19.10
CA ARG A 473 29.41 -14.05 -19.53
C ARG A 473 29.43 -13.00 -18.44
N ARG A 474 28.81 -13.27 -17.28
CA ARG A 474 28.79 -12.33 -16.16
C ARG A 474 30.16 -12.34 -15.47
N PRO A 475 30.65 -11.18 -14.97
CA PRO A 475 31.81 -11.18 -14.09
C PRO A 475 31.51 -11.95 -12.81
N ASP A 476 32.55 -12.45 -12.13
CA ASP A 476 32.38 -12.90 -10.75
C ASP A 476 32.07 -11.71 -9.83
N ILE A 477 31.55 -12.02 -8.63
CA ILE A 477 31.09 -11.00 -7.67
C ILE A 477 32.22 -10.07 -7.18
N ARG A 478 33.48 -10.54 -7.12
CA ARG A 478 34.62 -9.76 -6.66
C ARG A 478 35.08 -8.79 -7.75
N THR A 479 35.12 -9.25 -9.00
CA THR A 479 35.36 -8.43 -10.19
C THR A 479 34.28 -7.34 -10.34
N PHE A 480 33.01 -7.71 -10.12
CA PHE A 480 31.90 -6.75 -10.12
C PHE A 480 32.06 -5.70 -9.01
N ALA A 481 32.35 -6.12 -7.78
CA ALA A 481 32.54 -5.23 -6.63
C ALA A 481 33.67 -4.20 -6.86
N ALA A 482 34.84 -4.65 -7.31
CA ALA A 482 35.99 -3.79 -7.55
C ALA A 482 35.70 -2.68 -8.57
N ALA A 483 34.85 -2.95 -9.56
CA ALA A 483 34.45 -1.96 -10.55
C ALA A 483 33.39 -0.96 -10.03
N LEU A 484 32.63 -1.32 -8.97
CA LEU A 484 31.69 -0.42 -8.29
C LEU A 484 32.35 0.52 -7.27
N GLU A 485 33.60 0.26 -6.87
CA GLU A 485 34.39 1.12 -5.96
C GLU A 485 34.87 2.42 -6.63
N TRP A 486 33.97 3.10 -7.35
CA TRP A 486 34.24 4.38 -7.97
C TRP A 486 34.00 5.54 -6.99
N SER A 487 34.87 6.55 -7.05
CA SER A 487 34.67 7.86 -6.41
C SER A 487 34.57 8.97 -7.46
N PRO A 488 33.54 9.84 -7.39
CA PRO A 488 33.45 11.01 -8.27
C PRO A 488 34.67 11.91 -8.07
N GLY A 489 35.62 11.88 -9.02
CA GLY A 489 36.86 12.67 -8.94
C GLY A 489 38.13 11.95 -9.42
N GLN A 490 38.13 10.62 -9.55
CA GLN A 490 39.18 9.90 -10.29
C GLN A 490 38.88 10.04 -11.79
N ARG A 491 39.64 10.92 -12.46
CA ARG A 491 39.63 11.05 -13.94
C ARG A 491 40.40 9.92 -14.59
#